data_AF-A0A954UY22-F1
#
_entry.id   AF-A0A954UY22-F1
#
_cell.length_a   1.000
_cell.length_b   1.000
_cell.length_c   1.000
_cell.angle_alpha   90.00
_cell.angle_beta   90.00
_cell.angle_gamma   90.00
#
_symmetry.space_group_name_H-M   'P 1'
#
loop_
_entity.id
_entity.type
_entity.pdbx_description
1 polymer ?
#
loop_
_entity_poly.entity_id
_entity_poly.type
_entity_poly.pdbx_seq_one_letter_code
_entity_poly.pdbx_strand_id
1 'polypeptide(L)'
;WRTAEAAQAHQLYVDGEFDELLKAVPAALESNLVQWQQRLLIAELVQAVEGQGKTRAAGAYFLTLAASNPPPMLFASMPLCWTTREPDPVLRDAALRWLEKKDDDAARLLGASWLLFTDEQAAAQQALAQLQSSPHATISQLAVAQGWRRVPPPQTMADLHRWFEFRDKLLPPLQLGPTEFMADRLQRIGQVELAIGEWSRIGSQYADQPLRCQQALGDAAAQLKRLGRDEEAQRFETWKKELRKPSQ
;
A
#
# COMPACT_ATOMS: atom_id res chain seq x y z
N TRP A 1 -23.16 6.21 5.51
CA TRP A 1 -22.67 6.54 6.86
C TRP A 1 -23.83 6.76 7.82
N ARG A 2 -23.68 6.45 9.11
CA ARG A 2 -24.78 6.58 10.10
C ARG A 2 -24.95 8.02 10.60
N THR A 3 -23.87 8.78 10.65
CA THR A 3 -23.84 10.16 11.15
C THR A 3 -23.40 11.12 10.06
N ALA A 4 -23.77 12.40 10.22
CA ALA A 4 -23.40 13.45 9.28
C ALA A 4 -21.89 13.72 9.33
N GLU A 5 -21.30 13.66 10.51
CA GLU A 5 -19.88 13.85 10.76
C GLU A 5 -19.05 12.80 10.01
N ALA A 6 -19.46 11.54 10.04
CA ALA A 6 -18.76 10.48 9.32
C ALA A 6 -19.00 10.52 7.82
N ALA A 7 -20.20 10.92 7.37
CA ALA A 7 -20.45 11.16 5.96
C ALA A 7 -19.57 12.30 5.41
N GLN A 8 -19.43 13.38 6.17
CA GLN A 8 -18.56 14.49 5.84
C GLN A 8 -17.08 14.07 5.81
N ALA A 9 -16.61 13.33 6.82
CA ALA A 9 -15.24 12.85 6.84
C ALA A 9 -14.94 11.96 5.62
N HIS A 10 -15.81 11.02 5.29
CA HIS A 10 -15.67 10.22 4.07
C HIS A 10 -15.65 11.07 2.80
N GLN A 11 -16.50 12.09 2.71
CA GLN A 11 -16.50 12.99 1.55
C GLN A 11 -15.15 13.72 1.41
N LEU A 12 -14.59 14.22 2.52
CA LEU A 12 -13.26 14.84 2.52
C LEU A 12 -12.16 13.87 2.06
N TYR A 13 -12.28 12.58 2.43
CA TYR A 13 -11.38 11.54 1.92
C TYR A 13 -11.52 11.36 0.41
N VAL A 14 -12.75 11.24 -0.10
CA VAL A 14 -13.04 11.12 -1.55
C VAL A 14 -12.54 12.32 -2.34
N ASP A 15 -12.70 13.52 -1.79
CA ASP A 15 -12.28 14.78 -2.43
C ASP A 15 -10.75 15.01 -2.34
N GLY A 16 -10.02 14.18 -1.58
CA GLY A 16 -8.57 14.31 -1.39
C GLY A 16 -8.17 15.43 -0.42
N GLU A 17 -9.13 15.98 0.33
CA GLU A 17 -8.93 17.05 1.31
C GLU A 17 -8.39 16.50 2.64
N PHE A 18 -7.19 15.89 2.58
CA PHE A 18 -6.63 15.10 3.68
C PHE A 18 -6.34 15.90 4.96
N ASP A 19 -6.01 17.19 4.84
CA ASP A 19 -5.80 18.05 6.00
C ASP A 19 -7.10 18.36 6.75
N GLU A 20 -8.21 18.51 6.02
CA GLU A 20 -9.53 18.71 6.63
C GLU A 20 -10.09 17.39 7.15
N LEU A 21 -9.88 16.27 6.45
CA LEU A 21 -10.21 14.93 6.94
C LEU A 21 -9.59 14.67 8.32
N LEU A 22 -8.30 14.98 8.48
CA LEU A 22 -7.58 14.80 9.75
C LEU A 22 -8.23 15.55 10.92
N LYS A 23 -8.82 16.72 10.67
CA LYS A 23 -9.54 17.51 11.67
C LYS A 23 -10.95 16.97 11.93
N ALA A 24 -11.61 16.40 10.92
CA ALA A 24 -12.98 15.91 11.00
C ALA A 24 -13.11 14.52 11.65
N VAL A 25 -12.10 13.64 11.49
CA VAL A 25 -12.16 12.24 11.97
C VAL A 25 -12.40 12.11 13.49
N PRO A 26 -11.78 12.91 14.39
CA PRO A 26 -12.05 12.80 15.82
C PRO A 26 -13.55 12.96 16.16
N ALA A 27 -14.20 14.00 15.65
CA ALA A 27 -15.64 14.23 15.85
C ALA A 27 -16.49 13.09 15.26
N ALA A 28 -16.10 12.57 14.09
CA ALA A 28 -16.77 11.44 13.47
C ALA A 28 -16.63 10.15 14.32
N LEU A 29 -15.47 9.86 14.89
CA LEU A 29 -15.27 8.69 15.75
C LEU A 29 -16.02 8.79 17.08
N GLU A 30 -16.20 10.01 17.60
CA GLU A 30 -17.03 10.27 18.79
C GLU A 30 -18.54 10.15 18.52
N SER A 31 -18.97 10.20 17.24
CA SER A 31 -20.38 10.24 16.82
C SER A 31 -21.12 8.87 16.84
N ASN A 32 -21.02 8.08 17.91
CA ASN A 32 -21.78 6.81 18.09
C ASN A 32 -21.78 5.88 16.84
N LEU A 33 -20.66 5.84 16.11
CA LEU A 33 -20.52 4.99 14.93
C LEU A 33 -20.53 3.52 15.31
N VAL A 34 -21.15 2.70 14.47
CA VAL A 34 -21.01 1.24 14.58
C VAL A 34 -19.58 0.82 14.20
N GLN A 35 -19.08 -0.25 14.81
CA GLN A 35 -17.66 -0.63 14.72
C GLN A 35 -17.13 -0.77 13.29
N TRP A 36 -17.94 -1.30 12.35
CA TRP A 36 -17.50 -1.45 10.96
C TRP A 36 -17.30 -0.10 10.25
N GLN A 37 -18.09 0.93 10.60
CA GLN A 37 -17.90 2.30 10.06
C GLN A 37 -16.66 2.95 10.65
N GLN A 38 -16.39 2.76 11.95
CA GLN A 38 -15.16 3.25 12.56
C GLN A 38 -13.93 2.64 11.88
N ARG A 39 -13.94 1.32 11.63
CA ARG A 39 -12.83 0.63 10.95
C ARG A 39 -12.58 1.15 9.53
N LEU A 40 -13.64 1.40 8.75
CA LEU A 40 -13.52 1.99 7.42
C LEU A 40 -12.91 3.39 7.48
N LEU A 41 -13.43 4.23 8.37
CA LEU A 41 -12.94 5.60 8.52
C LEU A 41 -11.47 5.64 8.97
N ILE A 42 -11.07 4.72 9.86
CA ILE A 42 -9.65 4.60 10.25
C ILE A 42 -8.81 4.12 9.06
N ALA A 43 -9.30 3.19 8.23
CA ALA A 43 -8.56 2.74 7.04
C ALA A 43 -8.36 3.88 6.02
N GLU A 44 -9.37 4.73 5.82
CA GLU A 44 -9.29 5.96 5.01
C GLU A 44 -8.28 6.96 5.60
N LEU A 45 -8.33 7.16 6.93
CA LEU A 45 -7.36 8.00 7.64
C LEU A 45 -5.92 7.51 7.44
N VAL A 46 -5.68 6.19 7.54
CA VAL A 46 -4.35 5.62 7.34
C VAL A 46 -3.83 5.96 5.93
N GLN A 47 -4.66 5.76 4.90
CA GLN A 47 -4.29 6.03 3.51
C GLN A 47 -4.03 7.51 3.26
N ALA A 48 -4.87 8.40 3.80
CA ALA A 48 -4.68 9.84 3.70
C ALA A 48 -3.37 10.30 4.35
N VAL A 49 -3.08 9.81 5.56
CA VAL A 49 -1.86 10.15 6.31
C VAL A 49 -0.62 9.60 5.61
N GLU A 50 -0.68 8.37 5.07
CA GLU A 50 0.39 7.79 4.26
C GLU A 50 0.62 8.61 2.99
N GLY A 51 -0.46 9.02 2.31
CA GLY A 51 -0.43 9.87 1.12
C GLY A 51 0.26 11.22 1.33
N GLN A 52 0.23 11.75 2.54
CA GLN A 52 0.96 12.95 2.95
C GLN A 52 2.43 12.68 3.33
N GLY A 53 2.92 11.45 3.15
CA GLY A 53 4.28 11.04 3.55
C GLY A 53 4.47 10.84 5.05
N LYS A 54 3.40 10.89 5.85
CA LYS A 54 3.45 10.74 7.32
C LYS A 54 3.36 9.26 7.73
N THR A 55 4.16 8.40 7.09
CA THR A 55 4.12 6.93 7.23
C THR A 55 4.16 6.44 8.67
N ARG A 56 4.97 7.05 9.55
CA ARG A 56 5.01 6.66 10.97
C ARG A 56 3.64 6.80 11.65
N ALA A 57 2.94 7.90 11.38
CA ALA A 57 1.63 8.17 11.96
C ALA A 57 0.57 7.25 11.33
N ALA A 58 0.62 7.02 10.02
CA ALA A 58 -0.22 6.04 9.34
C ALA A 58 -0.06 4.65 9.96
N GLY A 59 1.18 4.23 10.25
CA GLY A 59 1.46 2.97 10.94
C GLY A 59 0.82 2.88 12.32
N ALA A 60 0.87 3.96 13.11
CA ALA A 60 0.21 3.99 14.42
C ALA A 60 -1.31 3.84 14.32
N TYR A 61 -1.96 4.56 13.38
CA TYR A 61 -3.40 4.41 13.14
C TYR A 61 -3.76 3.01 12.65
N PHE A 62 -2.96 2.42 11.77
CA PHE A 62 -3.18 1.08 11.27
C PHE A 62 -3.08 0.04 12.39
N LEU A 63 -2.12 0.15 13.30
CA LEU A 63 -2.01 -0.81 14.40
C LEU A 63 -3.21 -0.73 15.37
N THR A 64 -3.79 0.46 15.56
CA THR A 64 -5.07 0.61 16.27
C THR A 64 -6.21 -0.09 15.51
N LEU A 65 -6.26 0.04 14.18
CA LEU A 65 -7.23 -0.66 13.34
C LEU A 65 -7.05 -2.19 13.45
N ALA A 66 -5.82 -2.70 13.33
CA ALA A 66 -5.48 -4.11 13.39
C ALA A 66 -5.85 -4.74 14.73
N ALA A 67 -5.63 -4.04 15.85
CA ALA A 67 -6.04 -4.49 17.19
C ALA A 67 -7.56 -4.71 17.33
N SER A 68 -8.37 -4.08 16.46
CA SER A 68 -9.81 -4.30 16.42
C SER A 68 -10.24 -5.56 15.65
N ASN A 69 -9.30 -6.34 15.09
CA ASN A 69 -9.56 -7.49 14.20
C ASN A 69 -10.42 -7.08 12.99
N PRO A 70 -9.90 -6.23 12.08
CA PRO A 70 -10.64 -5.77 10.92
C PRO A 70 -10.77 -6.89 9.88
N PRO A 71 -11.76 -6.83 8.99
CA PRO A 71 -11.85 -7.78 7.89
C PRO A 71 -10.60 -7.69 6.98
N PRO A 72 -10.22 -8.79 6.31
CA PRO A 72 -9.00 -8.88 5.48
C PRO A 72 -8.80 -7.74 4.49
N MET A 73 -9.87 -7.23 3.87
CA MET A 73 -9.80 -6.15 2.90
C MET A 73 -9.20 -4.86 3.46
N LEU A 74 -9.33 -4.58 4.76
CA LEU A 74 -8.79 -3.35 5.36
C LEU A 74 -7.29 -3.42 5.62
N PHE A 75 -6.67 -4.61 5.56
CA PHE A 75 -5.21 -4.71 5.56
C PHE A 75 -4.58 -4.12 4.29
N ALA A 76 -5.36 -3.83 3.24
CA ALA A 76 -4.88 -3.08 2.08
C ALA A 76 -4.46 -1.64 2.43
N SER A 77 -4.97 -1.09 3.53
CA SER A 77 -4.56 0.21 4.05
C SER A 77 -3.25 0.17 4.85
N MET A 78 -2.69 -1.01 5.09
CA MET A 78 -1.46 -1.14 5.86
C MET A 78 -0.30 -0.43 5.13
N PRO A 79 0.40 0.53 5.77
CA PRO A 79 1.44 1.34 5.13
C PRO A 79 2.75 0.57 5.02
N LEU A 80 2.72 -0.52 4.27
CA LEU A 80 3.86 -1.39 3.99
C LEU A 80 4.77 -0.73 2.94
N CYS A 81 6.08 -0.84 3.13
CA CYS A 81 7.00 -0.44 2.08
C CYS A 81 6.99 -1.46 0.94
N TRP A 82 6.65 -1.03 -0.29
CA TRP A 82 6.71 -1.87 -1.50
C TRP A 82 7.90 -1.53 -2.40
N THR A 83 8.68 -0.50 -2.06
CA THR A 83 9.83 -0.03 -2.85
C THR A 83 11.16 -0.49 -2.26
N THR A 84 12.30 -0.01 -2.75
CA THR A 84 13.62 -0.21 -2.13
C THR A 84 14.09 0.99 -1.31
N ARG A 85 13.16 1.87 -0.92
CA ARG A 85 13.45 3.07 -0.13
C ARG A 85 13.80 2.69 1.31
N GLU A 86 14.87 3.28 1.82
CA GLU A 86 15.19 3.25 3.24
C GLU A 86 14.30 4.24 4.03
N PRO A 87 13.86 3.87 5.24
CA PRO A 87 13.13 4.77 6.13
C PRO A 87 14.06 5.89 6.63
N ASP A 88 13.48 7.07 6.88
CA ASP A 88 14.19 8.10 7.66
C ASP A 88 14.44 7.61 9.11
N PRO A 89 15.34 8.25 9.88
CA PRO A 89 15.67 7.80 11.23
C PRO A 89 14.45 7.66 12.16
N VAL A 90 13.48 8.57 12.04
CA VAL A 90 12.29 8.58 12.91
C VAL A 90 11.36 7.41 12.60
N LEU A 91 11.21 7.07 11.31
CA LEU A 91 10.46 5.90 10.87
C LEU A 91 11.22 4.60 11.17
N ARG A 92 12.56 4.58 11.04
CA ARG A 92 13.40 3.43 11.40
C ARG A 92 13.22 3.05 12.87
N ASP A 93 13.30 4.02 13.79
CA ASP A 93 13.09 3.80 15.23
C ASP A 93 11.67 3.29 15.55
N ALA A 94 10.67 3.73 14.80
CA ALA A 94 9.31 3.21 14.93
C ALA A 94 9.20 1.77 14.42
N ALA A 95 9.80 1.48 13.26
CA ALA A 95 9.81 0.16 12.65
C ALA A 95 10.51 -0.89 13.51
N LEU A 96 11.62 -0.53 14.18
CA LEU A 96 12.29 -1.41 15.15
C LEU A 96 11.36 -1.79 16.30
N ARG A 97 10.71 -0.78 16.91
CA ARG A 97 9.75 -1.02 17.99
C ARG A 97 8.55 -1.85 17.54
N TRP A 98 8.10 -1.72 16.29
CA TRP A 98 7.05 -2.57 15.76
C TRP A 98 7.52 -4.02 15.55
N LEU A 99 8.74 -4.21 15.05
CA LEU A 99 9.36 -5.52 14.83
C LEU A 99 9.53 -6.30 16.15
N GLU A 100 9.83 -5.60 17.25
CA GLU A 100 10.05 -6.19 18.58
C GLU A 100 8.76 -6.73 19.25
N LYS A 101 7.56 -6.34 18.78
CA LYS A 101 6.29 -6.80 19.35
C LYS A 101 5.97 -8.24 18.94
N LYS A 102 6.55 -9.21 19.63
CA LYS A 102 6.44 -10.65 19.30
C LYS A 102 4.99 -11.18 19.21
N ASP A 103 4.08 -10.60 19.99
CA ASP A 103 2.68 -11.04 20.06
C ASP A 103 1.74 -10.27 19.11
N ASP A 104 2.28 -9.40 18.26
CA ASP A 104 1.53 -8.57 17.31
C ASP A 104 2.06 -8.76 15.88
N ASP A 105 1.51 -9.74 15.19
CA ASP A 105 1.91 -10.10 13.82
C ASP A 105 1.76 -8.92 12.83
N ALA A 106 0.78 -8.03 13.04
CA ALA A 106 0.57 -6.86 12.19
C ALA A 106 1.70 -5.83 12.41
N ALA A 107 2.07 -5.55 13.66
CA ALA A 107 3.23 -4.71 13.95
C ALA A 107 4.51 -5.29 13.38
N ARG A 108 4.73 -6.59 13.54
CA ARG A 108 5.94 -7.25 13.04
C ARG A 108 6.04 -7.17 11.51
N LEU A 109 4.94 -7.42 10.80
CA LEU A 109 4.89 -7.28 9.34
C LEU A 109 5.19 -5.83 8.92
N LEU A 110 4.60 -4.84 9.61
CA LEU A 110 4.84 -3.43 9.33
C LEU A 110 6.31 -3.07 9.50
N GLY A 111 6.88 -3.37 10.67
CA GLY A 111 8.28 -3.11 10.99
C GLY A 111 9.23 -3.79 10.00
N ALA A 112 9.01 -5.08 9.71
CA ALA A 112 9.85 -5.82 8.79
C ALA A 112 9.83 -5.23 7.37
N SER A 113 8.67 -4.77 6.87
CA SER A 113 8.57 -4.16 5.55
C SER A 113 9.48 -2.92 5.40
N TRP A 114 9.63 -2.11 6.44
CA TRP A 114 10.47 -0.92 6.40
C TRP A 114 11.95 -1.21 6.63
N LEU A 115 12.29 -2.30 7.32
CA LEU A 115 13.67 -2.62 7.71
C LEU A 115 14.43 -3.51 6.71
N LEU A 116 13.77 -4.01 5.64
CA LEU A 116 14.37 -4.95 4.67
C LEU A 116 15.64 -4.45 3.95
N PHE A 117 15.87 -3.15 3.88
CA PHE A 117 17.03 -2.54 3.21
C PHE A 117 17.88 -1.71 4.18
N THR A 118 17.77 -1.98 5.48
CA THR A 118 18.55 -1.32 6.54
C THR A 118 19.60 -2.27 7.11
N ASP A 119 20.36 -1.82 8.11
CA ASP A 119 21.29 -2.69 8.84
C ASP A 119 20.55 -3.85 9.55
N GLU A 120 19.26 -3.67 9.88
CA GLU A 120 18.42 -4.69 10.49
C GLU A 120 17.77 -5.66 9.50
N GLN A 121 18.22 -5.67 8.24
CA GLN A 121 17.68 -6.53 7.18
C GLN A 121 17.59 -8.02 7.56
N ALA A 122 18.55 -8.54 8.34
CA ALA A 122 18.56 -9.94 8.74
C ALA A 122 17.40 -10.26 9.70
N ALA A 123 17.17 -9.40 10.69
CA ALA A 123 16.05 -9.53 11.61
C ALA A 123 14.70 -9.36 10.89
N ALA A 124 14.61 -8.40 9.97
CA ALA A 124 13.42 -8.20 9.14
C ALA A 124 13.08 -9.42 8.28
N GLN A 125 14.07 -10.01 7.60
CA GLN A 125 13.89 -11.23 6.80
C GLN A 125 13.46 -12.42 7.65
N GLN A 126 14.07 -12.59 8.83
CA GLN A 126 13.69 -13.64 9.77
C GLN A 126 12.24 -13.47 10.24
N ALA A 127 11.82 -12.25 10.56
CA ALA A 127 10.45 -11.96 10.95
C ALA A 127 9.46 -12.26 9.82
N LEU A 128 9.75 -11.84 8.57
CA LEU A 128 8.89 -12.18 7.43
C LEU A 128 8.79 -13.68 7.22
N ALA A 129 9.91 -14.42 7.29
CA ALA A 129 9.90 -15.88 7.15
C ALA A 129 9.01 -16.56 8.21
N GLN A 130 9.03 -16.08 9.46
CA GLN A 130 8.15 -16.57 10.51
C GLN A 130 6.68 -16.19 10.27
N LEU A 131 6.42 -14.97 9.80
CA LEU A 131 5.07 -14.48 9.54
C LEU A 131 4.39 -15.22 8.38
N GLN A 132 5.15 -15.86 7.48
CA GLN A 132 4.57 -16.74 6.46
C GLN A 132 3.78 -17.91 7.06
N SER A 133 4.07 -18.34 8.29
CA SER A 133 3.28 -19.34 9.02
C SER A 133 2.32 -18.72 10.06
N SER A 134 2.03 -17.42 9.97
CA SER A 134 1.04 -16.76 10.83
C SER A 134 -0.34 -17.43 10.70
N PRO A 135 -1.08 -17.62 11.80
CA PRO A 135 -2.47 -18.08 11.74
C PRO A 135 -3.39 -17.05 11.05
N HIS A 136 -2.97 -15.79 10.95
CA HIS A 136 -3.71 -14.77 10.24
C HIS A 136 -3.36 -14.82 8.74
N ALA A 137 -4.23 -15.47 7.94
CA ALA A 137 -3.99 -15.72 6.52
C ALA A 137 -3.55 -14.48 5.71
N THR A 138 -4.16 -13.32 5.93
CA THR A 138 -3.76 -12.07 5.26
C THR A 138 -2.33 -11.63 5.59
N ILE A 139 -1.90 -11.75 6.85
CA ILE A 139 -0.54 -11.39 7.25
C ILE A 139 0.45 -12.37 6.64
N SER A 140 0.14 -13.68 6.68
CA SER A 140 0.95 -14.70 6.02
C SER A 140 1.15 -14.40 4.53
N GLN A 141 0.05 -14.09 3.82
CA GLN A 141 0.10 -13.78 2.40
C GLN A 141 0.92 -12.50 2.10
N LEU A 142 0.71 -11.43 2.86
CA LEU A 142 1.48 -10.20 2.71
C LEU A 142 2.96 -10.39 3.06
N ALA A 143 3.28 -11.25 4.04
CA ALA A 143 4.66 -11.59 4.40
C ALA A 143 5.37 -12.36 3.28
N VAL A 144 4.67 -13.27 2.59
CA VAL A 144 5.20 -13.93 1.38
C VAL A 144 5.55 -12.89 0.32
N ALA A 145 4.61 -11.99 0.00
CA ALA A 145 4.82 -10.97 -1.04
C ALA A 145 5.95 -9.98 -0.67
N GLN A 146 6.05 -9.59 0.60
CA GLN A 146 7.14 -8.74 1.10
C GLN A 146 8.51 -9.42 0.97
N GLY A 147 8.57 -10.75 1.12
CA GLY A 147 9.80 -11.53 0.93
C GLY A 147 10.39 -11.40 -0.48
N TRP A 148 9.56 -11.16 -1.51
CA TRP A 148 10.01 -11.02 -2.89
C TRP A 148 10.98 -9.85 -3.11
N ARG A 149 10.91 -8.81 -2.27
CA ARG A 149 11.74 -7.60 -2.39
C ARG A 149 13.24 -7.91 -2.32
N ARG A 150 13.63 -9.00 -1.65
CA ARG A 150 15.02 -9.45 -1.51
C ARG A 150 15.46 -10.47 -2.54
N VAL A 151 14.56 -10.97 -3.38
CA VAL A 151 14.91 -11.94 -4.43
C VAL A 151 15.74 -11.24 -5.51
N PRO A 152 16.91 -11.80 -5.90
CA PRO A 152 17.79 -11.20 -6.90
C PRO A 152 17.24 -11.35 -8.32
N PRO A 153 17.64 -10.48 -9.28
CA PRO A 153 17.08 -10.44 -10.64
C PRO A 153 17.04 -11.78 -11.39
N PRO A 154 18.07 -12.65 -11.36
CA PRO A 154 18.01 -13.94 -12.07
C PRO A 154 16.92 -14.86 -11.53
N GLN A 155 16.71 -14.87 -10.20
CA GLN A 155 15.66 -15.66 -9.56
C GLN A 155 14.29 -15.03 -9.77
N THR A 156 14.20 -13.70 -9.75
CA THR A 156 12.96 -12.99 -10.09
C THR A 156 12.40 -13.47 -11.41
N MET A 157 13.22 -13.49 -12.48
CA MET A 157 12.78 -13.93 -13.81
C MET A 157 12.21 -15.35 -13.81
N ALA A 158 12.81 -16.26 -13.04
CA ALA A 158 12.34 -17.64 -12.93
C ALA A 158 11.01 -17.75 -12.16
N ASP A 159 10.78 -16.89 -11.17
CA ASP A 159 9.62 -16.94 -10.29
C ASP A 159 8.45 -16.05 -10.73
N LEU A 160 8.61 -15.20 -11.75
CA LEU A 160 7.60 -14.21 -12.17
C LEU A 160 6.20 -14.81 -12.34
N HIS A 161 6.09 -15.94 -13.04
CA HIS A 161 4.81 -16.63 -13.26
C HIS A 161 4.13 -16.98 -11.93
N ARG A 162 4.90 -17.56 -10.99
CA ARG A 162 4.39 -17.92 -9.66
C ARG A 162 3.97 -16.69 -8.86
N TRP A 163 4.68 -15.56 -8.98
CA TRP A 163 4.31 -14.31 -8.31
C TRP A 163 3.00 -13.74 -8.86
N PHE A 164 2.80 -13.78 -10.19
CA PHE A 164 1.53 -13.41 -10.81
C PHE A 164 0.38 -14.28 -10.31
N GLU A 165 0.53 -15.61 -10.35
CA GLU A 165 -0.47 -16.54 -9.83
C GLU A 165 -0.77 -16.33 -8.35
N PHE A 166 0.25 -16.02 -7.55
CA PHE A 166 0.08 -15.74 -6.13
C PHE A 166 -0.73 -14.46 -5.92
N ARG A 167 -0.32 -13.36 -6.58
CA ARG A 167 -1.02 -12.07 -6.50
C ARG A 167 -2.46 -12.23 -6.92
N ASP A 168 -2.74 -12.87 -8.05
CA ASP A 168 -4.10 -12.97 -8.59
C ASP A 168 -5.06 -13.79 -7.71
N LYS A 169 -4.53 -14.58 -6.76
CA LYS A 169 -5.30 -15.28 -5.72
C LYS A 169 -5.57 -14.45 -4.46
N LEU A 170 -4.89 -13.32 -4.28
CA LEU A 170 -5.17 -12.42 -3.16
C LEU A 170 -6.52 -11.74 -3.36
N LEU A 171 -7.14 -11.30 -2.26
CA LEU A 171 -8.30 -10.41 -2.34
C LEU A 171 -7.92 -9.15 -3.14
N PRO A 172 -8.79 -8.64 -4.05
CA PRO A 172 -8.42 -7.58 -4.96
C PRO A 172 -7.75 -6.37 -4.30
N PRO A 173 -8.21 -5.82 -3.15
CA PRO A 173 -7.53 -4.70 -2.49
C PRO A 173 -6.09 -5.02 -2.04
N LEU A 174 -5.80 -6.27 -1.68
CA LEU A 174 -4.48 -6.70 -1.23
C LEU A 174 -3.48 -6.91 -2.37
N GLN A 175 -3.95 -6.98 -3.62
CA GLN A 175 -3.09 -7.14 -4.79
C GLN A 175 -2.30 -5.88 -5.13
N LEU A 176 -2.76 -4.69 -4.71
CA LEU A 176 -2.20 -3.41 -5.13
C LEU A 176 -0.72 -3.26 -4.77
N GLY A 177 -0.35 -3.49 -3.50
CA GLY A 177 1.04 -3.42 -3.06
C GLY A 177 1.99 -4.37 -3.81
N PRO A 178 1.67 -5.68 -3.89
CA PRO A 178 2.40 -6.61 -4.73
C PRO A 178 2.50 -6.18 -6.20
N THR A 179 1.42 -5.61 -6.77
CA THR A 179 1.41 -5.10 -8.15
C THR A 179 2.41 -3.97 -8.36
N GLU A 180 2.44 -2.99 -7.44
CA GLU A 180 3.41 -1.89 -7.49
C GLU A 180 4.85 -2.40 -7.44
N PHE A 181 5.13 -3.30 -6.49
CA PHE A 181 6.45 -3.91 -6.38
C PHE A 181 6.84 -4.65 -7.66
N MET A 182 5.90 -5.42 -8.24
CA MET A 182 6.14 -6.17 -9.46
C MET A 182 6.40 -5.25 -10.66
N ALA A 183 5.65 -4.16 -10.80
CA ALA A 183 5.86 -3.18 -11.87
C ALA A 183 7.28 -2.59 -11.82
N ASP A 184 7.70 -2.11 -10.64
CA ASP A 184 9.06 -1.61 -10.40
C ASP A 184 10.13 -2.67 -10.70
N ARG A 185 9.88 -3.91 -10.27
CA ARG A 185 10.80 -5.02 -10.46
C ARG A 185 10.94 -5.40 -11.94
N LEU A 186 9.83 -5.49 -12.67
CA LEU A 186 9.79 -5.80 -14.10
C LEU A 186 10.57 -4.75 -14.90
N GLN A 187 10.41 -3.46 -14.57
CA GLN A 187 11.18 -2.39 -15.19
C GLN A 187 12.70 -2.61 -14.97
N ARG A 188 13.13 -2.91 -13.74
CA ARG A 188 14.55 -3.09 -13.39
C ARG A 188 15.21 -4.29 -14.08
N ILE A 189 14.45 -5.35 -14.36
CA ILE A 189 14.96 -6.56 -15.04
C ILE A 189 14.75 -6.52 -16.56
N GLY A 190 14.36 -5.37 -17.11
CA GLY A 190 14.22 -5.16 -18.55
C GLY A 190 12.89 -5.64 -19.16
N GLN A 191 11.94 -6.12 -18.36
CA GLN A 191 10.60 -6.53 -18.79
C GLN A 191 9.67 -5.31 -18.86
N VAL A 192 10.05 -4.32 -19.67
CA VAL A 192 9.46 -2.98 -19.67
C VAL A 192 7.98 -2.97 -20.08
N GLU A 193 7.60 -3.73 -21.11
CA GLU A 193 6.20 -3.80 -21.55
C GLU A 193 5.28 -4.40 -20.48
N LEU A 194 5.76 -5.41 -19.75
CA LEU A 194 5.03 -5.98 -18.61
C LEU A 194 4.92 -4.96 -17.47
N ALA A 195 5.97 -4.18 -17.18
CA ALA A 195 5.92 -3.12 -16.18
C ALA A 195 4.84 -2.06 -16.52
N ILE A 196 4.78 -1.62 -17.78
CA ILE A 196 3.74 -0.71 -18.28
C ILE A 196 2.35 -1.33 -18.10
N GLY A 197 2.19 -2.62 -18.42
CA GLY A 197 0.95 -3.36 -18.20
C GLY A 197 0.51 -3.36 -16.74
N GLU A 198 1.43 -3.59 -15.80
CA GLU A 198 1.12 -3.59 -14.36
C GLU A 198 0.76 -2.20 -13.82
N TRP A 199 1.47 -1.15 -14.24
CA TRP A 199 1.06 0.22 -13.89
C TRP A 199 -0.30 0.61 -14.48
N SER A 200 -0.60 0.13 -15.69
CA SER A 200 -1.92 0.30 -16.33
C SER A 200 -3.02 -0.44 -15.56
N ARG A 201 -2.73 -1.64 -15.07
CA ARG A 201 -3.61 -2.41 -14.19
C ARG A 201 -3.94 -1.62 -12.93
N ILE A 202 -2.93 -0.99 -12.31
CA ILE A 202 -3.15 -0.16 -11.12
C ILE A 202 -4.15 0.97 -11.44
N GLY A 203 -3.88 1.76 -12.48
CA GLY A 203 -4.72 2.90 -12.85
C GLY A 203 -6.16 2.54 -13.25
N SER A 204 -6.40 1.31 -13.72
CA SER A 204 -7.73 0.85 -14.15
C SER A 204 -8.52 0.11 -13.06
N GLN A 205 -7.86 -0.59 -12.15
CA GLN A 205 -8.52 -1.45 -11.16
C GLN A 205 -8.63 -0.83 -9.76
N TYR A 206 -7.86 0.21 -9.45
CA TYR A 206 -7.77 0.81 -8.12
C TYR A 206 -8.09 2.30 -8.12
N ALA A 207 -9.09 2.71 -8.88
CA ALA A 207 -9.49 4.12 -9.00
C ALA A 207 -9.88 4.77 -7.65
N ASP A 208 -10.25 3.96 -6.66
CA ASP A 208 -10.49 4.34 -5.26
C ASP A 208 -9.21 4.69 -4.47
N GLN A 209 -8.04 4.50 -5.08
CA GLN A 209 -6.70 4.81 -4.54
C GLN A 209 -6.02 5.91 -5.38
N PRO A 210 -6.54 7.15 -5.38
CA PRO A 210 -6.19 8.17 -6.37
C PRO A 210 -4.69 8.51 -6.38
N LEU A 211 -4.04 8.60 -5.21
CA LEU A 211 -2.61 8.91 -5.14
C LEU A 211 -1.74 7.81 -5.76
N ARG A 212 -2.04 6.55 -5.46
CA ARG A 212 -1.29 5.39 -5.96
C ARG A 212 -1.50 5.20 -7.46
N CYS A 213 -2.73 5.40 -7.94
CA CYS A 213 -3.04 5.42 -9.37
C CYS A 213 -2.30 6.53 -10.11
N GLN A 214 -2.29 7.75 -9.57
CA GLN A 214 -1.57 8.86 -10.20
C GLN A 214 -0.08 8.59 -10.32
N GLN A 215 0.53 7.98 -9.29
CA GLN A 215 1.92 7.57 -9.33
C GLN A 215 2.14 6.50 -10.42
N ALA A 216 1.39 5.41 -10.41
CA ALA A 216 1.53 4.33 -11.39
C ALA A 216 1.35 4.80 -12.84
N LEU A 217 0.31 5.60 -13.12
CA LEU A 217 0.10 6.17 -14.45
C LEU A 217 1.24 7.13 -14.87
N GLY A 218 1.80 7.88 -13.91
CA GLY A 218 2.98 8.70 -14.13
C GLY A 218 4.23 7.88 -14.47
N ASP A 219 4.46 6.77 -13.78
CA ASP A 219 5.58 5.86 -14.03
C ASP A 219 5.45 5.19 -15.41
N ALA A 220 4.23 4.75 -15.78
CA ALA A 220 3.94 4.25 -17.13
C ALA A 220 4.21 5.30 -18.21
N ALA A 221 3.70 6.52 -18.04
CA ALA A 221 3.91 7.61 -19.00
C ALA A 221 5.41 7.96 -19.15
N ALA A 222 6.13 8.05 -18.03
CA ALA A 222 7.57 8.32 -18.04
C ALA A 222 8.34 7.22 -18.77
N GLN A 223 7.97 5.95 -18.57
CA GLN A 223 8.61 4.83 -19.25
C GLN A 223 8.30 4.80 -20.75
N LEU A 224 7.05 5.08 -21.16
CA LEU A 224 6.66 5.18 -22.57
C LEU A 224 7.43 6.30 -23.30
N LYS A 225 7.62 7.47 -22.67
CA LYS A 225 8.47 8.55 -23.24
C LYS A 225 9.90 8.10 -23.44
N ARG A 226 10.49 7.36 -22.50
CA ARG A 226 11.85 6.81 -22.66
C ARG A 226 11.97 5.84 -23.84
N LEU A 227 10.86 5.18 -24.21
CA LEU A 227 10.78 4.33 -25.40
C LEU A 227 10.44 5.10 -26.69
N GLY A 228 10.25 6.42 -26.63
CA GLY A 228 9.84 7.25 -27.79
C GLY A 228 8.36 7.11 -28.17
N ARG A 229 7.52 6.55 -27.29
CA ARG A 229 6.08 6.33 -27.52
C ARG A 229 5.26 7.49 -26.94
N ASP A 230 5.49 8.69 -27.47
CA ASP A 230 4.96 9.94 -26.90
C ASP A 230 3.42 10.03 -26.91
N GLU A 231 2.78 9.54 -27.98
CA GLU A 231 1.31 9.53 -28.08
C GLU A 231 0.66 8.69 -26.98
N GLU A 232 1.24 7.52 -26.69
CA GLU A 232 0.74 6.64 -25.64
C GLU A 232 1.01 7.22 -24.27
N ALA A 233 2.21 7.77 -24.03
CA ALA A 233 2.52 8.47 -22.79
C ALA A 233 1.52 9.61 -22.52
N GLN A 234 1.09 10.33 -23.55
CA GLN A 234 0.11 11.41 -23.43
C GLN A 234 -1.28 10.89 -23.04
N ARG A 235 -1.66 9.67 -23.44
CA ARG A 235 -2.91 9.02 -22.97
C ARG A 235 -2.87 8.76 -21.47
N PHE A 236 -1.78 8.20 -20.95
CA PHE A 236 -1.61 7.97 -19.51
C PHE A 236 -1.64 9.28 -18.71
N GLU A 237 -0.99 10.35 -19.19
CA GLU A 237 -1.06 11.68 -18.55
C GLU A 237 -2.48 12.28 -18.58
N THR A 238 -3.30 11.90 -19.56
CA THR A 238 -4.70 12.34 -19.66
C THR A 238 -5.55 11.59 -18.64
N TRP A 239 -5.44 10.26 -18.56
CA TRP A 239 -6.12 9.45 -17.54
C TRP A 239 -5.75 9.90 -16.11
N LYS A 240 -4.48 10.21 -15.87
CA LYS A 240 -4.02 10.75 -14.59
C LYS A 240 -4.71 12.06 -14.20
N LYS A 241 -5.00 12.93 -15.17
CA LYS A 241 -5.75 14.20 -14.93
C LYS A 241 -7.25 13.95 -14.72
N GLU A 242 -7.82 12.97 -15.40
CA GLU A 242 -9.23 12.59 -15.25
C GLU A 242 -9.51 12.02 -13.86
N LEU A 243 -8.61 11.17 -13.33
CA LEU A 243 -8.68 10.67 -11.95
C LEU A 243 -8.56 11.76 -10.87
N ARG A 244 -8.12 12.97 -11.24
CA ARG A 244 -8.02 14.12 -10.33
C ARG A 244 -9.34 14.86 -10.16
N LYS A 245 -10.32 14.64 -11.06
CA LYS A 245 -11.63 15.24 -10.93
C LYS A 245 -12.47 14.31 -10.06
N PRO A 246 -13.00 14.76 -8.89
CA PRO A 246 -13.99 13.96 -8.19
C PRO A 246 -15.11 13.66 -9.18
N SER A 247 -15.53 12.39 -9.22
CA SER A 247 -16.65 11.97 -10.06
C SER A 247 -17.87 12.79 -9.63
N GLN A 248 -18.33 13.68 -10.52
CA GLN A 248 -19.52 14.51 -10.30
C GLN A 248 -20.78 13.66 -10.22
#